data_AF-A0A923W680-F1
#
_entry.id   AF-A0A923W680-F1
#
_cell.length_a   1.000
_cell.length_b   1.000
_cell.length_c   1.000
_cell.angle_alpha   90.00
_cell.angle_beta   90.00
_cell.angle_gamma   90.00
#
_symmetry.space_group_name_H-M   'P 1'
#
loop_
_entity.id
_entity.type
_entity.pdbx_description
1 polymer ?
#
loop_
_entity_poly.entity_id
_entity_poly.type
_entity_poly.pdbx_seq_one_letter_code
_entity_poly.pdbx_strand_id
1 'polypeptide(L)'
;MNYDNCEKDDYTIFRSDKTLTTSPGTIKCSTTDTDENGTWDFNSDQTKFQLAVAQFGGLLLSFDLLQLDDNTLKVKYVDNSTSGTVDTQTITFSAF
;
A
#
# COMPACT_ATOMS: atom_id res chain seq x y z
N MET A 1 -12.65 -8.22 -4.30
CA MET A 1 -11.97 -9.02 -3.26
C MET A 1 -12.97 -9.30 -2.16
N ASN A 2 -13.01 -10.52 -1.64
CA ASN A 2 -13.80 -10.84 -0.45
C ASN A 2 -12.83 -10.78 0.73
N TYR A 3 -12.83 -9.66 1.45
CA TYR A 3 -11.95 -9.43 2.60
C TYR A 3 -12.48 -10.18 3.82
N ASP A 4 -11.55 -10.72 4.60
CA ASP A 4 -11.88 -11.27 5.91
C ASP A 4 -12.42 -10.16 6.81
N ASN A 5 -13.21 -10.51 7.82
CA ASN A 5 -13.83 -9.49 8.68
C ASN A 5 -12.81 -8.60 9.40
N CYS A 6 -11.61 -9.15 9.66
CA CYS A 6 -10.50 -8.44 10.27
C CYS A 6 -9.74 -7.51 9.32
N GLU A 7 -9.93 -7.63 8.01
CA GLU A 7 -9.26 -6.76 7.02
C GLU A 7 -10.16 -5.58 6.62
N LYS A 8 -11.41 -5.56 7.08
CA LYS A 8 -12.42 -4.57 6.67
C LYS A 8 -12.22 -3.20 7.32
N ASP A 9 -11.50 -3.14 8.43
CA ASP A 9 -11.14 -1.92 9.13
C ASP A 9 -9.63 -1.63 9.05
N ASP A 10 -8.89 -2.31 8.18
CA ASP A 10 -7.52 -1.97 7.84
C ASP A 10 -7.45 -0.58 7.20
N TYR A 11 -6.44 0.19 7.58
CA TYR A 11 -6.23 1.52 7.00
C TYR A 11 -4.75 1.87 6.89
N THR A 12 -4.46 2.77 5.94
CA THR A 12 -3.12 3.34 5.74
C THR A 12 -3.21 4.87 5.81
N ILE A 13 -2.33 5.48 6.60
CA ILE A 13 -2.21 6.94 6.70
C ILE A 13 -0.94 7.37 6.00
N PHE A 14 -1.05 8.18 4.95
CA PHE A 14 0.06 8.84 4.27
C PHE A 14 0.19 10.28 4.79
N ARG A 15 1.29 10.60 5.49
CA ARG A 15 1.53 11.94 6.04
C ARG A 15 2.43 12.76 5.12
N SER A 16 2.20 14.08 5.09
CA SER A 16 2.94 15.02 4.22
C SER A 16 4.45 15.08 4.47
N ASP A 17 4.92 14.58 5.62
CA ASP A 17 6.34 14.43 5.96
C ASP A 17 6.99 13.17 5.37
N LYS A 18 6.32 12.52 4.41
CA LYS A 18 6.75 11.29 3.72
C LYS A 18 6.81 10.06 4.62
N THR A 19 6.16 10.09 5.77
CA THR A 19 5.94 8.92 6.61
C THR A 19 4.59 8.29 6.32
N LEU A 20 4.49 6.97 6.48
CA LEU A 20 3.22 6.26 6.45
C LEU A 20 3.07 5.36 7.67
N THR A 21 1.82 5.06 8.02
CA THR A 21 1.45 4.02 8.98
C THR A 21 0.42 3.10 8.34
N THR A 22 0.66 1.79 8.37
CA THR A 22 -0.37 0.77 8.10
C THR A 22 -0.88 0.24 9.44
N SER A 23 -2.19 0.02 9.54
CA SER A 23 -2.82 -0.47 10.76
C SER A 23 -3.84 -1.55 10.43
N PRO A 24 -3.87 -2.68 11.18
CA PRO A 24 -4.89 -3.72 11.04
C PRO A 24 -6.24 -3.32 11.68
N GLY A 25 -6.44 -2.02 11.92
CA GLY A 25 -7.61 -1.53 12.60
C GLY A 25 -7.77 -2.01 14.05
N THR A 26 -9.03 -2.10 14.45
CA THR A 26 -9.47 -2.60 15.75
C THR A 26 -9.69 -4.11 15.76
N ILE A 27 -10.03 -4.70 14.61
CA ILE A 27 -10.32 -6.13 14.47
C ILE A 27 -9.13 -6.83 13.84
N LYS A 28 -8.21 -7.36 14.65
CA LYS A 28 -7.00 -8.01 14.13
C LYS A 28 -7.27 -9.41 13.56
N CYS A 29 -6.56 -9.78 12.49
CA CYS A 29 -6.59 -11.14 11.94
C CYS A 29 -5.73 -12.10 12.77
N SER A 30 -4.62 -11.60 13.31
CA SER A 30 -3.73 -12.29 14.23
C SER A 30 -3.46 -11.45 15.48
N THR A 31 -3.20 -12.12 16.60
CA THR A 31 -2.80 -11.44 17.84
C THR A 31 -1.45 -10.73 17.73
N THR A 32 -0.65 -11.09 16.72
CA THR A 32 0.65 -10.46 16.42
C THR A 32 0.54 -9.25 15.51
N ASP A 33 -0.62 -8.96 14.94
CA ASP A 33 -0.76 -7.82 14.03
C ASP A 33 -0.60 -6.53 14.83
N THR A 34 0.25 -5.65 14.35
CA THR A 34 0.54 -4.36 14.96
C THR A 34 0.61 -3.29 13.88
N ASP A 35 0.45 -2.03 14.29
CA ASP A 35 0.73 -0.92 13.40
C ASP A 35 2.18 -0.97 12.95
N GLU A 36 2.40 -0.71 11.67
CA GLU A 36 3.73 -0.60 11.11
C GLU A 36 3.96 0.78 10.51
N ASN A 37 5.19 1.26 10.66
CA ASN A 37 5.60 2.52 10.08
C ASN A 37 6.50 2.30 8.87
N GLY A 38 6.42 3.23 7.93
CA GLY A 38 7.22 3.22 6.73
C GLY A 38 7.41 4.61 6.15
N THR A 39 7.92 4.63 4.94
CA THR A 39 8.06 5.85 4.15
C THR A 39 7.33 5.71 2.83
N TRP A 40 6.94 6.84 2.27
CA TRP A 40 6.40 6.92 0.92
C TRP A 40 6.94 8.13 0.19
N ASP A 41 6.98 8.06 -1.13
CA ASP A 41 7.30 9.21 -1.98
C ASP A 41 6.69 9.05 -3.37
N PHE A 42 6.66 10.14 -4.11
CA PHE A 42 6.53 10.08 -5.57
C PHE A 42 7.91 10.19 -6.21
N ASN A 43 8.10 9.55 -7.35
CA ASN A 43 9.26 9.86 -8.17
C ASN A 43 9.20 11.30 -8.71
N SER A 44 10.30 11.79 -9.27
CA SER A 44 10.46 13.21 -9.67
C SER A 44 9.42 13.70 -10.69
N ASP A 45 8.95 12.83 -11.58
CA ASP A 45 7.94 13.11 -12.60
C ASP A 45 6.53 12.70 -12.18
N GLN A 46 6.36 12.24 -10.93
CA GLN A 46 5.07 11.84 -10.32
C GLN A 46 4.30 10.78 -11.12
N THR A 47 5.00 9.94 -11.86
CA THR A 47 4.42 8.80 -12.59
C THR A 47 4.40 7.52 -11.76
N LYS A 48 5.16 7.49 -10.66
CA LYS A 48 5.27 6.34 -9.76
C LYS A 48 5.09 6.74 -8.32
N PHE A 49 4.30 5.92 -7.62
CA PHE A 49 4.17 5.93 -6.17
C PHE A 49 5.15 4.91 -5.60
N GLN A 50 5.89 5.28 -4.56
CA GLN A 50 6.90 4.42 -3.93
C GLN A 50 6.63 4.33 -2.44
N LEU A 51 6.77 3.14 -1.86
CA LEU A 51 6.67 2.95 -0.41
C LEU A 51 7.66 1.91 0.09
N ALA A 52 8.08 2.06 1.34
CA ALA A 52 8.88 1.07 2.05
C ALA A 52 8.27 0.86 3.45
N VAL A 53 7.90 -0.37 3.76
CA VAL A 53 7.37 -0.79 5.07
C VAL A 53 8.03 -2.09 5.51
N ALA A 54 8.09 -2.31 6.82
CA ALA A 54 8.78 -3.46 7.40
C ALA A 54 8.14 -4.81 6.99
N GLN A 55 6.80 -4.87 6.87
CA GLN A 55 6.05 -6.04 6.40
C GLN A 55 6.51 -6.55 5.04
N PHE A 56 7.07 -5.68 4.19
CA PHE A 56 7.63 -6.05 2.89
C PHE A 56 9.17 -6.19 2.93
N GLY A 57 9.74 -6.50 4.10
CA GLY A 57 11.17 -6.63 4.30
C GLY A 57 11.94 -5.30 4.18
N GLY A 58 11.24 -4.16 4.27
CA GLY A 58 11.82 -2.84 4.03
C GLY A 58 12.20 -2.57 2.57
N LEU A 59 11.76 -3.42 1.64
CA LEU A 59 11.98 -3.22 0.22
C LEU A 59 11.21 -1.98 -0.26
N LEU A 60 11.86 -1.19 -1.10
CA LEU A 60 11.20 -0.09 -1.80
C LEU A 60 10.31 -0.68 -2.91
N LEU A 61 9.01 -0.72 -2.66
CA LEU A 61 8.01 -1.08 -3.66
C LEU A 61 7.71 0.14 -4.52
N SER A 62 7.54 -0.09 -5.82
CA SER A 62 7.28 0.94 -6.81
C SER A 62 6.05 0.55 -7.61
N PHE A 63 5.10 1.48 -7.71
CA PHE A 63 3.81 1.30 -8.35
C PHE A 63 3.64 2.35 -9.43
N ASP A 64 3.03 1.98 -10.56
CA ASP A 64 2.62 2.99 -11.55
C ASP A 64 1.38 3.73 -11.02
N LEU A 65 1.43 5.06 -11.05
CA LEU A 65 0.32 5.90 -10.63
C LEU A 65 -0.74 5.93 -11.74
N LEU A 66 -1.96 5.46 -11.43
CA LEU A 66 -3.06 5.44 -12.39
C LEU A 66 -4.03 6.60 -12.20
N GLN A 67 -4.26 7.00 -10.95
CA GLN A 67 -5.15 8.10 -10.58
C GLN A 67 -4.73 8.66 -9.23
N LEU A 68 -4.73 9.98 -9.12
CA LEU A 68 -4.58 10.71 -7.86
C LEU A 68 -5.51 11.92 -7.87
N ASP A 69 -6.47 11.92 -6.96
CA ASP A 69 -7.36 13.04 -6.68
C ASP A 69 -7.63 13.15 -5.17
N ASP A 70 -8.46 14.10 -4.78
CA ASP A 70 -8.75 14.42 -3.37
C ASP A 70 -9.27 13.22 -2.56
N ASN A 71 -9.88 12.22 -3.21
CA ASN A 71 -10.49 11.08 -2.53
C ASN A 71 -9.90 9.72 -2.96
N THR A 72 -9.07 9.68 -3.99
CA THR A 72 -8.65 8.42 -4.63
C THR A 72 -7.16 8.42 -4.92
N LEU A 73 -6.47 7.40 -4.40
CA LEU A 73 -5.16 6.97 -4.88
C LEU A 73 -5.31 5.60 -5.54
N LYS A 74 -5.12 5.53 -6.86
CA LYS A 74 -5.14 4.28 -7.62
C LYS A 74 -3.78 3.99 -8.21
N VAL A 75 -3.24 2.81 -7.89
CA VAL A 75 -1.91 2.40 -8.30
C VAL A 75 -1.92 1.02 -8.92
N LYS A 76 -0.93 0.75 -9.78
CA LYS A 76 -0.72 -0.55 -10.40
C LYS A 76 0.59 -1.16 -9.92
N TYR A 77 0.53 -2.39 -9.43
CA TYR A 77 1.71 -3.19 -9.15
C TYR A 77 1.85 -4.28 -10.23
N VAL A 78 3.07 -4.52 -10.68
CA VAL A 78 3.39 -5.63 -11.59
C VAL A 78 4.39 -6.52 -10.87
N ASP A 79 3.91 -7.69 -10.44
CA ASP A 79 4.77 -8.72 -9.86
C ASP A 79 5.33 -9.59 -10.98
N ASN A 80 6.65 -9.52 -11.15
CA ASN A 80 7.36 -10.37 -12.10
C ASN A 80 7.90 -11.57 -11.32
N SER A 81 7.05 -12.58 -11.13
CA SER A 81 7.48 -13.80 -10.46
C SER A 81 8.64 -14.47 -11.21
N THR A 82 9.55 -15.09 -10.47
CA THR A 82 10.75 -15.77 -11.01
C THR A 82 10.42 -16.94 -11.96
N SER A 83 9.16 -17.39 -11.99
CA SER A 83 8.67 -18.43 -12.91
C SER A 83 8.28 -17.88 -14.29
N GLY A 84 8.39 -16.57 -14.53
CA GLY A 84 8.00 -15.92 -15.78
C GLY A 84 6.52 -15.57 -15.88
N THR A 85 5.74 -15.82 -14.82
CA THR A 85 4.35 -15.35 -14.74
C THR A 85 4.33 -13.90 -14.29
N VAL A 86 3.71 -13.03 -15.08
CA VAL A 86 3.48 -11.63 -14.73
C VAL A 86 2.11 -11.52 -14.09
N ASP A 87 2.07 -11.18 -12.81
CA ASP A 87 0.82 -10.82 -12.14
C ASP A 87 0.68 -9.30 -12.10
N THR A 88 -0.53 -8.81 -12.36
CA THR A 88 -0.82 -7.38 -12.39
C THR A 88 -1.96 -7.09 -11.45
N GLN A 89 -1.68 -6.28 -10.45
CA GLN A 89 -2.64 -5.90 -9.42
C GLN A 89 -2.92 -4.41 -9.50
N THR A 90 -4.20 -4.05 -9.37
CA THR A 90 -4.64 -2.66 -9.24
C THR A 90 -5.16 -2.47 -7.84
N ILE A 91 -4.56 -1.51 -7.12
CA ILE A 91 -4.90 -1.19 -5.73
C ILE A 91 -5.54 0.20 -5.73
N THR A 92 -6.63 0.35 -4.99
CA THR A 92 -7.34 1.63 -4.83
C THR A 92 -7.46 1.92 -3.34
N PHE A 93 -6.89 3.04 -2.91
CA PHE A 93 -7.11 3.62 -1.60
C PHE A 93 -8.15 4.73 -1.73
N SER A 94 -9.15 4.70 -0.86
CA SER A 94 -10.18 5.72 -0.75
C SER A 94 -9.97 6.51 0.54
N ALA A 95 -10.03 7.84 0.46
CA ALA A 95 -10.00 8.68 1.65
C ALA A 95 -11.24 8.44 2.55
N PHE A 96 -11.08 8.60 3.86
CA PHE A 96 -12.11 8.42 4.88
C PHE A 96 -12.19 9.62 5.83
#